data_AF-A0A9D2GCZ4-F1
#
_entry.id   AF-A0A9D2GCZ4-F1
#
_cell.length_a   1.000
_cell.length_b   1.000
_cell.length_c   1.000
_cell.angle_alpha   90.00
_cell.angle_beta   90.00
_cell.angle_gamma   90.00
#
_symmetry.space_group_name_H-M   'P 1'
#
loop_
_entity.id
_entity.type
_entity.pdbx_description
1 polymer ?
#
loop_
_entity_poly.entity_id
_entity_poly.type
_entity_poly.pdbx_seq_one_letter_code
_entity_poly.pdbx_strand_id
1 'polypeptide(L)'
;IQDKMQEAIGQEGENSFVGNPLETGQVVVSEFPDYADRIATEEQPSSVSVEDSFPIMDVEDLETFRDRVNKGETTLNGHLMANIDLDFETWTPIGTSTNPYQGVFDGRGFRIEGLYVVQSSTSSAGLFAFTDGALIENLGIEGKINGGSRAGGIVGSALDTSITNCYNKCTVIGYGPSGGLVGGLSGESVVASCCNKGIVSDTNINEEKASFNGGICGVIEGSSSIFYCYNIGTITVSQGAVGGIVGCSARESLVISCYNIGEIGKSGSSGGIVGFATDISGVLNCCYLQGATPGIGGDMSAYEHKIYYGTSENMKTSAFITFLNGGEGEFFVADGYNINNGYPVLSWEKPALPSYKISVSNEIIVSKTKAEPGETIQLLAPKENFIGWKSTPSLEIATGELSSQVYGMFTMPDSAVTITAQYKSSTKFQDVPDNAWFAPFVYDLAGQGILNGRSDTIFDPDGNITRGEFAKILAYASQDDLSQYKGTSNFADSKGHWSETNINWAYQNGIVKGQSETTFAPNAKITRQEMAVMIKRYADYKGIDLPKSNQAVTFVDDGKIAAWAKAEVTAMQQAGIINGRPGNLFDPEGNASRAEAAKMISVLLDL
;
A
#
# COMPACT_ATOMS: atom_id res chain seq x y z
N ILE A 1 -37.86 -2.82 -3.24
CA ILE A 1 -37.02 -1.60 -3.08
C ILE A 1 -37.71 -0.56 -2.21
N GLN A 2 -38.89 -0.04 -2.58
CA GLN A 2 -39.66 0.95 -1.79
C GLN A 2 -39.87 0.55 -0.31
N ASP A 3 -40.29 -0.69 -0.04
CA ASP A 3 -40.49 -1.16 1.34
C ASP A 3 -39.19 -1.16 2.16
N LYS A 4 -38.07 -1.54 1.55
CA LYS A 4 -36.74 -1.56 2.21
C LYS A 4 -36.18 -0.15 2.40
N MET A 5 -36.44 0.76 1.46
CA MET A 5 -36.15 2.18 1.65
C MET A 5 -36.92 2.73 2.85
N GLN A 6 -38.22 2.41 2.98
CA GLN A 6 -39.02 2.82 4.13
C GLN A 6 -38.49 2.22 5.45
N GLU A 7 -38.05 0.96 5.45
CA GLU A 7 -37.45 0.31 6.61
C GLU A 7 -36.12 0.96 7.04
N ALA A 8 -35.24 1.30 6.10
CA ALA A 8 -33.94 1.95 6.37
C ALA A 8 -34.07 3.43 6.80
N ILE A 9 -35.17 4.08 6.43
CA ILE A 9 -35.42 5.51 6.64
C ILE A 9 -36.22 5.75 7.94
N GLY A 10 -37.12 4.84 8.33
CA GLY A 10 -38.02 4.99 9.48
C GLY A 10 -39.33 5.66 9.09
N GLN A 11 -40.44 5.30 9.76
CA GLN A 11 -41.74 5.95 9.56
C GLN A 11 -41.88 7.17 10.47
N GLU A 12 -42.28 8.28 9.85
CA GLU A 12 -42.78 9.56 10.41
C GLU A 12 -41.82 10.75 10.32
N GLY A 13 -42.14 11.64 9.35
CA GLY A 13 -42.47 13.03 9.63
C GLY A 13 -41.32 13.97 9.97
N GLU A 14 -41.02 14.84 8.99
CA GLU A 14 -40.17 16.03 9.11
C GLU A 14 -38.73 15.73 9.56
N ASN A 15 -37.81 15.53 8.61
CA ASN A 15 -36.54 16.27 8.47
C ASN A 15 -35.61 15.57 7.45
N SER A 16 -35.18 16.29 6.41
CA SER A 16 -33.91 15.97 5.73
C SER A 16 -32.81 15.98 6.80
N PHE A 17 -32.19 14.85 7.10
CA PHE A 17 -31.09 14.86 8.08
C PHE A 17 -29.88 15.51 7.42
N VAL A 18 -29.60 16.76 7.78
CA VAL A 18 -28.43 17.53 7.33
C VAL A 18 -27.48 17.71 8.51
N GLY A 19 -26.31 17.09 8.46
CA GLY A 19 -25.36 17.11 9.58
C GLY A 19 -23.96 16.66 9.22
N ASN A 20 -23.10 16.58 10.24
CA ASN A 20 -21.74 16.06 10.11
C ASN A 20 -21.79 14.52 10.03
N PRO A 21 -21.18 13.88 9.02
CA PRO A 21 -21.23 12.42 8.88
C PRO A 21 -20.61 11.67 10.07
N LEU A 22 -19.75 12.33 10.87
CA LEU A 22 -19.08 11.75 12.03
C LEU A 22 -19.96 11.63 13.29
N GLU A 23 -21.19 12.17 13.28
CA GLU A 23 -22.04 12.29 14.47
C GLU A 23 -23.34 11.45 14.38
N THR A 24 -23.47 10.53 13.40
CA THR A 24 -24.76 9.93 13.04
C THR A 24 -24.69 8.44 12.67
N GLY A 25 -25.83 7.75 12.71
CA GLY A 25 -25.95 6.34 12.31
C GLY A 25 -25.90 6.14 10.79
N GLN A 26 -25.19 5.10 10.34
CA GLN A 26 -24.98 4.78 8.92
C GLN A 26 -26.13 3.90 8.37
N VAL A 27 -26.47 4.07 7.08
CA VAL A 27 -27.25 3.08 6.33
C VAL A 27 -26.30 2.06 5.71
N VAL A 28 -26.68 0.79 5.62
CA VAL A 28 -25.84 -0.26 5.03
C VAL A 28 -26.33 -0.56 3.61
N VAL A 29 -25.44 -0.55 2.61
CA VAL A 29 -25.83 -0.71 1.20
C VAL A 29 -26.35 -2.12 0.90
N SER A 30 -25.87 -3.16 1.59
CA SER A 30 -26.41 -4.53 1.49
C SER A 30 -27.87 -4.69 1.92
N GLU A 31 -28.45 -3.70 2.61
CA GLU A 31 -29.90 -3.67 2.89
C GLU A 31 -30.73 -3.51 1.60
N PHE A 32 -30.09 -3.19 0.47
CA PHE A 32 -30.68 -3.14 -0.88
C PHE A 32 -30.18 -4.30 -1.77
N PRO A 33 -30.52 -5.57 -1.48
CA PRO A 33 -29.89 -6.75 -2.10
C PRO A 33 -30.14 -6.92 -3.60
N ASP A 34 -31.15 -6.26 -4.19
CA ASP A 34 -31.35 -6.26 -5.64
C ASP A 34 -30.21 -5.52 -6.39
N TYR A 35 -29.37 -4.76 -5.66
CA TYR A 35 -28.26 -3.99 -6.19
C TYR A 35 -26.87 -4.50 -5.77
N ALA A 36 -26.78 -5.32 -4.73
CA ALA A 36 -25.51 -5.85 -4.21
C ALA A 36 -24.77 -6.74 -5.23
N ASP A 37 -25.50 -7.55 -5.99
CA ASP A 37 -24.94 -8.42 -7.04
C ASP A 37 -24.45 -7.64 -8.28
N ARG A 38 -24.76 -6.34 -8.38
CA ARG A 38 -24.45 -5.46 -9.51
C ARG A 38 -23.31 -4.47 -9.22
N ILE A 39 -22.83 -4.45 -7.97
CA ILE A 39 -21.67 -3.67 -7.55
C ILE A 39 -20.44 -4.57 -7.73
N ALA A 40 -19.65 -4.31 -8.78
CA ALA A 40 -18.42 -5.07 -9.01
C ALA A 40 -17.46 -4.89 -7.81
N THR A 41 -17.10 -5.99 -7.15
CA THR A 41 -16.05 -6.03 -6.13
C THR A 41 -14.70 -6.37 -6.79
N GLU A 42 -13.60 -6.03 -6.12
CA GLU A 42 -12.21 -6.26 -6.55
C GLU A 42 -11.90 -7.73 -6.92
N GLU A 43 -12.75 -8.68 -6.50
CA GLU A 43 -12.63 -10.11 -6.77
C GLU A 43 -13.44 -10.63 -7.97
N GLN A 44 -14.21 -9.78 -8.67
CA GLN A 44 -14.96 -10.21 -9.86
C GLN A 44 -14.10 -9.99 -11.12
N PRO A 45 -13.52 -11.04 -11.73
CA PRO A 45 -12.93 -10.91 -13.07
C PRO A 45 -14.00 -10.43 -14.06
N SER A 46 -13.60 -9.73 -15.13
CA SER A 46 -14.51 -9.34 -16.20
C SER A 46 -15.40 -10.52 -16.59
N SER A 47 -16.70 -10.26 -16.69
CA SER A 47 -17.72 -11.30 -16.95
C SER A 47 -17.54 -12.01 -18.31
N VAL A 48 -16.64 -11.51 -19.17
CA VAL A 48 -16.39 -12.02 -20.52
C VAL A 48 -14.93 -12.46 -20.67
N SER A 49 -14.72 -13.62 -21.29
CA SER A 49 -13.38 -14.13 -21.58
C SER A 49 -12.65 -13.25 -22.59
N VAL A 50 -11.33 -13.06 -22.43
CA VAL A 50 -10.48 -12.32 -23.38
C VAL A 50 -10.49 -13.00 -24.76
N GLU A 51 -10.72 -14.32 -24.82
CA GLU A 51 -10.77 -15.08 -26.08
C GLU A 51 -12.03 -14.80 -26.91
N ASP A 52 -13.12 -14.37 -26.26
CA ASP A 52 -14.42 -14.12 -26.89
C ASP A 52 -14.74 -12.62 -27.10
N SER A 53 -13.75 -11.74 -26.94
CA SER A 53 -13.92 -10.28 -27.06
C SER A 53 -12.95 -9.67 -28.08
N PHE A 54 -13.39 -8.59 -28.73
CA PHE A 54 -12.63 -7.87 -29.75
C PHE A 54 -11.46 -7.10 -29.10
N PRO A 55 -10.20 -7.42 -29.41
CA PRO A 55 -9.05 -6.70 -28.88
C PRO A 55 -8.92 -5.33 -29.54
N ILE A 56 -8.62 -4.31 -28.74
CA ILE A 56 -8.43 -2.93 -29.20
C ILE A 56 -7.04 -2.46 -28.77
N MET A 57 -6.10 -2.47 -29.71
CA MET A 57 -4.70 -2.08 -29.45
C MET A 57 -4.40 -0.64 -29.88
N ASP A 58 -5.13 -0.11 -30.85
CA ASP A 58 -4.92 1.21 -31.42
C ASP A 58 -6.25 1.87 -31.87
N VAL A 59 -6.12 3.04 -32.51
CA VAL A 59 -7.25 3.82 -33.01
C VAL A 59 -8.02 3.05 -34.08
N GLU A 60 -7.35 2.37 -35.02
CA GLU A 60 -8.00 1.66 -36.13
C GLU A 60 -8.87 0.51 -35.62
N ASP A 61 -8.41 -0.21 -34.60
CA ASP A 61 -9.21 -1.23 -33.92
C ASP A 61 -10.46 -0.62 -33.25
N LEU A 62 -10.30 0.51 -32.55
CA LEU A 62 -11.42 1.19 -31.87
C LEU A 62 -12.46 1.70 -32.87
N GLU A 63 -12.02 2.22 -34.01
CA GLU A 63 -12.88 2.62 -35.12
C GLU A 63 -13.60 1.43 -35.75
N THR A 64 -12.90 0.30 -35.93
CA THR A 64 -13.48 -0.94 -36.44
C THR A 64 -14.55 -1.47 -35.49
N PHE A 65 -14.28 -1.47 -34.19
CA PHE A 65 -15.25 -1.85 -33.16
C PHE A 65 -16.51 -0.97 -33.23
N ARG A 66 -16.33 0.36 -33.21
CA ARG A 66 -17.41 1.34 -33.37
C ARG A 66 -18.26 1.05 -34.60
N ASP A 67 -17.62 0.87 -35.76
CA ASP A 67 -18.30 0.71 -37.04
C ASP A 67 -19.13 -0.57 -37.10
N ARG A 68 -18.65 -1.66 -36.50
CA ARG A 68 -19.40 -2.94 -36.39
C ARG A 68 -20.63 -2.79 -35.52
N VAL A 69 -20.48 -2.21 -34.33
CA VAL A 69 -21.60 -1.92 -33.43
C VAL A 69 -22.64 -1.05 -34.14
N ASN A 70 -22.20 0.04 -34.77
CA ASN A 70 -23.08 1.00 -35.45
C ASN A 70 -23.79 0.38 -36.68
N LYS A 71 -23.24 -0.69 -37.27
CA LYS A 71 -23.86 -1.47 -38.36
C LYS A 71 -24.81 -2.57 -37.87
N GLY A 72 -24.93 -2.79 -36.57
CA GLY A 72 -25.91 -3.70 -35.96
C GLY A 72 -25.31 -4.87 -35.18
N GLU A 73 -23.99 -4.99 -35.06
CA GLU A 73 -23.35 -5.96 -34.16
C GLU A 73 -23.37 -5.46 -32.71
N THR A 74 -24.56 -5.20 -32.17
CA THR A 74 -24.74 -4.44 -30.92
C THR A 74 -24.24 -5.15 -29.66
N THR A 75 -24.13 -6.48 -29.68
CA THR A 75 -23.66 -7.30 -28.56
C THR A 75 -22.16 -7.63 -28.64
N LEU A 76 -21.41 -6.99 -29.54
CA LEU A 76 -19.98 -7.23 -29.71
C LEU A 76 -19.21 -6.82 -28.45
N ASN A 77 -18.60 -7.76 -27.76
CA ASN A 77 -17.74 -7.44 -26.61
C ASN A 77 -16.39 -6.89 -27.10
N GLY A 78 -15.80 -5.93 -26.38
CA GLY A 78 -14.52 -5.32 -26.70
C GLY A 78 -13.67 -5.08 -25.46
N HIS A 79 -12.34 -5.13 -25.59
CA HIS A 79 -11.43 -4.82 -24.51
C HIS A 79 -10.20 -4.04 -24.99
N LEU A 80 -9.76 -3.08 -24.18
CA LEU A 80 -8.53 -2.33 -24.47
C LEU A 80 -7.29 -3.17 -24.14
N MET A 81 -6.27 -3.06 -24.99
CA MET A 81 -4.95 -3.66 -24.78
C MET A 81 -3.85 -2.61 -24.56
N ALA A 82 -4.19 -1.34 -24.78
CA ALA A 82 -3.32 -0.18 -24.58
C ALA A 82 -4.16 1.07 -24.34
N ASN A 83 -3.51 2.16 -23.90
CA ASN A 83 -4.12 3.48 -23.99
C ASN A 83 -4.26 3.86 -25.47
N ILE A 84 -5.38 4.49 -25.83
CA ILE A 84 -5.70 4.92 -27.19
C ILE A 84 -5.75 6.44 -27.21
N ASP A 85 -4.94 7.08 -28.05
CA ASP A 85 -4.99 8.52 -28.26
C ASP A 85 -5.69 8.84 -29.58
N LEU A 86 -6.81 9.56 -29.50
CA LEU A 86 -7.62 9.98 -30.65
C LEU A 86 -7.17 11.33 -31.24
N ASP A 87 -6.13 11.96 -30.69
CA ASP A 87 -5.50 13.20 -31.19
C ASP A 87 -6.49 14.37 -31.41
N PHE A 88 -7.60 14.39 -30.66
CA PHE A 88 -8.69 15.35 -30.81
C PHE A 88 -9.34 15.37 -32.21
N GLU A 89 -9.15 14.31 -32.99
CA GLU A 89 -9.92 14.09 -34.21
C GLU A 89 -11.40 13.85 -33.87
N THR A 90 -12.28 14.27 -34.77
CA THR A 90 -13.72 14.20 -34.49
C THR A 90 -14.19 12.75 -34.41
N TRP A 91 -14.63 12.35 -33.21
CA TRP A 91 -15.15 11.03 -32.92
C TRP A 91 -16.64 10.90 -33.24
N THR A 92 -16.98 9.86 -33.98
CA THR A 92 -18.37 9.40 -34.11
C THR A 92 -18.68 8.45 -32.94
N PRO A 93 -19.70 8.73 -32.09
CA PRO A 93 -20.00 7.86 -30.95
C PRO A 93 -20.36 6.42 -31.32
N ILE A 94 -20.09 5.50 -30.39
CA ILE A 94 -20.49 4.09 -30.46
C ILE A 94 -21.96 3.97 -30.02
N GLY A 95 -22.72 3.13 -30.71
CA GLY A 95 -24.13 2.93 -30.46
C GLY A 95 -24.98 4.07 -31.03
N THR A 96 -26.04 3.71 -31.74
CA THR A 96 -27.01 4.68 -32.29
C THR A 96 -28.38 4.44 -31.67
N SER A 97 -29.33 5.36 -31.89
CA SER A 97 -30.70 5.17 -31.39
C SER A 97 -31.42 3.95 -32.00
N THR A 98 -30.94 3.43 -33.14
CA THR A 98 -31.47 2.20 -33.77
C THR A 98 -30.63 0.97 -33.44
N ASN A 99 -29.33 1.16 -33.17
CA ASN A 99 -28.38 0.11 -32.83
C ASN A 99 -27.67 0.50 -31.52
N PRO A 100 -28.36 0.51 -30.37
CA PRO A 100 -27.73 0.83 -29.09
C PRO A 100 -26.69 -0.25 -28.76
N TYR A 101 -25.59 0.12 -28.12
CA TYR A 101 -24.59 -0.87 -27.70
C TYR A 101 -25.13 -1.69 -26.51
N GLN A 102 -24.95 -3.01 -26.56
CA GLN A 102 -25.48 -3.99 -25.58
C GLN A 102 -24.41 -4.98 -25.10
N GLY A 103 -23.17 -4.83 -25.56
CA GLY A 103 -22.05 -5.71 -25.18
C GLY A 103 -21.34 -5.27 -23.90
N VAL A 104 -20.21 -5.94 -23.64
CA VAL A 104 -19.26 -5.61 -22.58
C VAL A 104 -18.06 -4.86 -23.17
N PHE A 105 -17.77 -3.67 -22.66
CA PHE A 105 -16.58 -2.89 -23.00
C PHE A 105 -15.67 -2.75 -21.77
N ASP A 106 -14.56 -3.50 -21.75
CA ASP A 106 -13.61 -3.51 -20.64
C ASP A 106 -12.35 -2.70 -20.97
N GLY A 107 -12.17 -1.58 -20.29
CA GLY A 107 -11.00 -0.73 -20.42
C GLY A 107 -9.73 -1.33 -19.79
N ARG A 108 -9.85 -2.34 -18.91
CA ARG A 108 -8.72 -3.01 -18.23
C ARG A 108 -7.74 -2.05 -17.53
N GLY A 109 -8.23 -0.88 -17.11
CA GLY A 109 -7.44 0.20 -16.52
C GLY A 109 -6.73 1.12 -17.53
N PHE A 110 -6.86 0.85 -18.84
CA PHE A 110 -6.39 1.73 -19.90
C PHE A 110 -7.34 2.91 -20.15
N ARG A 111 -6.89 3.84 -20.99
CA ARG A 111 -7.51 5.14 -21.21
C ARG A 111 -7.77 5.39 -22.69
N ILE A 112 -8.84 6.12 -22.97
CA ILE A 112 -9.05 6.77 -24.27
C ILE A 112 -8.81 8.28 -24.07
N GLU A 113 -7.77 8.77 -24.72
CA GLU A 113 -7.27 10.14 -24.63
C GLU A 113 -7.58 10.89 -25.94
N GLY A 114 -7.55 12.23 -25.89
CA GLY A 114 -7.85 13.05 -27.06
C GLY A 114 -9.28 12.89 -27.60
N LEU A 115 -10.23 12.39 -26.82
CA LEU A 115 -11.60 12.18 -27.29
C LEU A 115 -12.25 13.52 -27.66
N TYR A 116 -12.66 13.72 -28.92
CA TYR A 116 -13.36 14.94 -29.34
C TYR A 116 -14.69 14.64 -30.00
N VAL A 117 -15.79 14.88 -29.30
CA VAL A 117 -17.15 14.62 -29.80
C VAL A 117 -17.87 15.93 -30.09
N VAL A 118 -18.49 16.03 -31.27
CA VAL A 118 -19.38 17.13 -31.64
C VAL A 118 -20.73 16.56 -32.07
N GLN A 119 -21.80 16.91 -31.35
CA GLN A 119 -23.16 16.38 -31.60
C GLN A 119 -24.21 17.49 -31.63
N SER A 120 -25.29 17.25 -32.39
CA SER A 120 -26.42 18.18 -32.47
C SER A 120 -27.27 18.17 -31.20
N SER A 121 -28.16 19.15 -31.03
CA SER A 121 -29.08 19.24 -29.88
C SER A 121 -30.19 18.19 -29.86
N THR A 122 -30.22 17.28 -30.82
CA THR A 122 -31.18 16.15 -30.91
C THR A 122 -30.52 14.78 -30.82
N SER A 123 -29.19 14.73 -30.69
CA SER A 123 -28.42 13.49 -30.62
C SER A 123 -27.82 13.31 -29.22
N SER A 124 -27.50 12.09 -28.80
CA SER A 124 -26.75 11.88 -27.55
C SER A 124 -25.25 11.95 -27.78
N ALA A 125 -24.49 12.42 -26.79
CA ALA A 125 -23.05 12.66 -26.91
C ALA A 125 -22.25 11.95 -25.80
N GLY A 126 -21.12 11.38 -26.20
CA GLY A 126 -20.16 10.66 -25.36
C GLY A 126 -19.28 9.75 -26.22
N LEU A 127 -18.39 8.97 -25.59
CA LEU A 127 -17.72 7.86 -26.29
C LEU A 127 -18.77 6.91 -26.91
N PHE A 128 -19.81 6.61 -26.13
CA PHE A 128 -21.04 5.97 -26.56
C PHE A 128 -22.20 6.98 -26.60
N ALA A 129 -22.99 7.01 -27.67
CA ALA A 129 -24.20 7.84 -27.69
C ALA A 129 -25.38 7.12 -27.02
N PHE A 130 -25.57 5.82 -27.31
CA PHE A 130 -26.68 5.02 -26.80
C PHE A 130 -26.23 3.63 -26.36
N THR A 131 -26.64 3.23 -25.16
CA THR A 131 -26.47 1.88 -24.64
C THR A 131 -27.80 1.32 -24.13
N ASP A 132 -27.96 -0.01 -24.24
CA ASP A 132 -29.14 -0.75 -23.81
C ASP A 132 -28.68 -2.14 -23.31
N GLY A 133 -28.71 -2.39 -22.00
CA GLY A 133 -28.22 -3.66 -21.45
C GLY A 133 -26.68 -3.84 -21.46
N ALA A 134 -25.91 -2.78 -21.70
CA ALA A 134 -24.45 -2.86 -21.79
C ALA A 134 -23.76 -2.91 -20.42
N LEU A 135 -22.52 -3.40 -20.41
CA LEU A 135 -21.57 -3.25 -19.31
C LEU A 135 -20.34 -2.48 -19.80
N ILE A 136 -20.00 -1.39 -19.15
CA ILE A 136 -18.78 -0.61 -19.42
C ILE A 136 -17.97 -0.54 -18.14
N GLU A 137 -16.74 -1.06 -18.16
CA GLU A 137 -15.94 -1.20 -16.96
C GLU A 137 -14.47 -0.80 -17.13
N ASN A 138 -13.84 -0.41 -16.02
CA ASN A 138 -12.38 -0.20 -15.91
C ASN A 138 -11.80 0.79 -16.95
N LEU A 139 -12.54 1.85 -17.27
CA LEU A 139 -12.20 2.76 -18.37
C LEU A 139 -11.97 4.21 -17.88
N GLY A 140 -10.86 4.79 -18.30
CA GLY A 140 -10.61 6.22 -18.21
C GLY A 140 -10.86 6.95 -19.54
N ILE A 141 -11.47 8.13 -19.49
CA ILE A 141 -11.61 8.99 -20.68
C ILE A 141 -11.09 10.41 -20.44
N GLU A 142 -10.37 10.95 -21.41
CA GLU A 142 -9.82 12.30 -21.41
C GLU A 142 -10.10 12.99 -22.75
N GLY A 143 -10.54 14.24 -22.74
CA GLY A 143 -10.92 14.94 -23.96
C GLY A 143 -11.98 16.03 -23.80
N LYS A 144 -12.84 16.19 -24.80
CA LYS A 144 -13.90 17.20 -24.86
C LYS A 144 -15.14 16.68 -25.59
N ILE A 145 -16.28 16.78 -24.91
CA ILE A 145 -17.60 16.51 -25.48
C ILE A 145 -18.32 17.84 -25.70
N ASN A 146 -18.82 18.07 -26.90
CA ASN A 146 -19.51 19.31 -27.27
C ASN A 146 -20.85 19.02 -27.95
N GLY A 147 -21.93 19.35 -27.25
CA GLY A 147 -23.30 19.23 -27.70
C GLY A 147 -24.00 17.97 -27.20
N GLY A 148 -25.13 17.66 -27.84
CA GLY A 148 -26.01 16.57 -27.47
C GLY A 148 -27.22 16.97 -26.63
N SER A 149 -28.39 16.36 -26.89
CA SER A 149 -29.60 16.47 -26.05
C SER A 149 -29.39 15.86 -24.67
N ARG A 150 -28.51 14.86 -24.58
CA ARG A 150 -27.98 14.28 -23.35
C ARG A 150 -26.47 14.06 -23.57
N ALA A 151 -25.64 14.53 -22.66
CA ALA A 151 -24.19 14.48 -22.82
C ALA A 151 -23.52 13.82 -21.60
N GLY A 152 -22.73 12.79 -21.84
CA GLY A 152 -21.84 12.21 -20.84
C GLY A 152 -20.45 12.08 -21.43
N GLY A 153 -19.41 12.05 -20.59
CA GLY A 153 -18.09 11.69 -21.07
C GLY A 153 -18.10 10.29 -21.69
N ILE A 154 -18.66 9.31 -20.96
CA ILE A 154 -18.68 7.89 -21.37
C ILE A 154 -19.92 7.61 -22.19
N VAL A 155 -21.11 7.88 -21.64
CA VAL A 155 -22.39 7.53 -22.29
C VAL A 155 -23.32 8.74 -22.35
N GLY A 156 -23.88 9.04 -23.53
CA GLY A 156 -24.93 10.04 -23.65
C GLY A 156 -26.25 9.59 -23.01
N SER A 157 -26.82 8.49 -23.49
CA SER A 157 -28.06 7.88 -22.97
C SER A 157 -27.87 6.41 -22.64
N ALA A 158 -28.13 6.02 -21.40
CA ALA A 158 -28.06 4.66 -20.91
C ALA A 158 -29.44 4.12 -20.49
N LEU A 159 -29.79 2.95 -21.04
CA LEU A 159 -30.93 2.14 -20.64
C LEU A 159 -30.41 0.79 -20.15
N ASP A 160 -30.88 0.32 -18.99
CA ASP A 160 -30.50 -0.98 -18.40
C ASP A 160 -28.98 -1.26 -18.39
N THR A 161 -28.17 -0.20 -18.31
CA THR A 161 -26.72 -0.26 -18.53
C THR A 161 -25.98 -0.15 -17.20
N SER A 162 -24.90 -0.91 -17.05
CA SER A 162 -23.98 -0.84 -15.91
C SER A 162 -22.68 -0.16 -16.30
N ILE A 163 -22.25 0.83 -15.52
CA ILE A 163 -20.97 1.54 -15.70
C ILE A 163 -20.19 1.46 -14.38
N THR A 164 -19.04 0.80 -14.38
CA THR A 164 -18.29 0.48 -13.17
C THR A 164 -16.81 0.83 -13.29
N ASN A 165 -16.17 1.25 -12.20
CA ASN A 165 -14.72 1.48 -12.16
C ASN A 165 -14.21 2.43 -13.26
N CYS A 166 -14.99 3.43 -13.61
CA CYS A 166 -14.67 4.36 -14.68
C CYS A 166 -14.42 5.78 -14.15
N TYR A 167 -13.64 6.56 -14.90
CA TYR A 167 -13.51 7.98 -14.63
C TYR A 167 -13.61 8.86 -15.86
N ASN A 168 -14.13 10.07 -15.66
CA ASN A 168 -14.13 11.14 -16.66
C ASN A 168 -13.16 12.26 -16.30
N LYS A 169 -12.29 12.64 -17.24
CA LYS A 169 -11.54 13.91 -17.24
C LYS A 169 -11.90 14.81 -18.42
N CYS A 170 -12.88 14.43 -19.23
CA CYS A 170 -13.31 15.26 -20.33
C CYS A 170 -13.99 16.55 -19.85
N THR A 171 -13.83 17.63 -20.60
CA THR A 171 -14.76 18.75 -20.51
C THR A 171 -16.05 18.39 -21.25
N VAL A 172 -17.17 18.29 -20.55
CA VAL A 172 -18.49 17.97 -21.11
C VAL A 172 -19.33 19.25 -21.21
N ILE A 173 -19.69 19.64 -22.43
CA ILE A 173 -20.50 20.84 -22.71
C ILE A 173 -21.77 20.40 -23.44
N GLY A 174 -22.90 20.27 -22.75
CA GLY A 174 -24.14 19.80 -23.37
C GLY A 174 -25.10 20.91 -23.85
N TYR A 175 -26.10 20.49 -24.62
CA TYR A 175 -27.27 21.32 -25.01
C TYR A 175 -28.54 20.96 -24.20
N GLY A 176 -28.43 19.99 -23.31
CA GLY A 176 -29.45 19.49 -22.41
C GLY A 176 -28.78 18.81 -21.21
N PRO A 177 -29.47 17.89 -20.52
CA PRO A 177 -28.92 17.24 -19.35
C PRO A 177 -27.54 16.64 -19.58
N SER A 178 -26.60 16.98 -18.70
CA SER A 178 -25.19 16.61 -18.85
C SER A 178 -24.63 16.03 -17.57
N GLY A 179 -23.93 14.91 -17.68
CA GLY A 179 -23.16 14.32 -16.59
C GLY A 179 -21.69 14.22 -16.94
N GLY A 180 -20.81 14.15 -15.93
CA GLY A 180 -19.40 13.86 -16.19
C GLY A 180 -19.23 12.49 -16.85
N LEU A 181 -19.98 11.47 -16.40
CA LEU A 181 -19.96 10.15 -17.00
C LEU A 181 -21.15 9.91 -17.93
N VAL A 182 -22.37 10.24 -17.47
CA VAL A 182 -23.61 9.87 -18.17
C VAL A 182 -24.57 11.04 -18.32
N GLY A 183 -25.08 11.28 -19.54
CA GLY A 183 -26.09 12.32 -19.75
C GLY A 183 -27.45 11.97 -19.17
N GLY A 184 -27.92 10.74 -19.37
CA GLY A 184 -29.14 10.21 -18.78
C GLY A 184 -29.10 8.71 -18.48
N LEU A 185 -29.55 8.33 -17.29
CA LEU A 185 -29.73 6.94 -16.84
C LEU A 185 -31.22 6.62 -16.73
N SER A 186 -31.63 5.47 -17.27
CA SER A 186 -33.02 5.03 -17.26
C SER A 186 -33.15 3.50 -17.15
N GLY A 187 -34.37 3.03 -16.93
CA GLY A 187 -34.64 1.60 -16.67
C GLY A 187 -34.05 1.20 -15.33
N GLU A 188 -33.30 0.10 -15.32
CA GLU A 188 -32.58 -0.42 -14.16
C GLU A 188 -31.07 -0.20 -14.31
N SER A 189 -30.63 0.96 -14.80
CA SER A 189 -29.21 1.26 -14.99
C SER A 189 -28.46 1.45 -13.66
N VAL A 190 -27.15 1.15 -13.65
CA VAL A 190 -26.28 1.30 -12.47
C VAL A 190 -24.99 2.04 -12.84
N VAL A 191 -24.61 3.03 -12.05
CA VAL A 191 -23.25 3.59 -12.07
C VAL A 191 -22.61 3.37 -10.71
N ALA A 192 -21.52 2.63 -10.65
CA ALA A 192 -20.88 2.25 -9.39
C ALA A 192 -19.37 2.49 -9.42
N SER A 193 -18.81 2.90 -8.28
CA SER A 193 -17.35 3.05 -8.13
C SER A 193 -16.74 3.91 -9.23
N CYS A 194 -17.33 5.07 -9.51
CA CYS A 194 -16.93 5.94 -10.60
C CYS A 194 -16.62 7.37 -10.14
N CYS A 195 -15.80 8.10 -10.89
CA CYS A 195 -15.49 9.48 -10.53
C CYS A 195 -15.42 10.45 -11.69
N ASN A 196 -15.84 11.69 -11.42
CA ASN A 196 -15.68 12.79 -12.36
C ASN A 196 -14.63 13.79 -11.87
N LYS A 197 -13.65 14.04 -12.74
CA LYS A 197 -12.56 15.00 -12.57
C LYS A 197 -12.61 16.12 -13.60
N GLY A 198 -13.43 15.96 -14.65
CA GLY A 198 -13.62 16.92 -15.72
C GLY A 198 -14.68 17.98 -15.44
N ILE A 199 -14.71 19.04 -16.25
CA ILE A 199 -15.70 20.11 -16.15
C ILE A 199 -17.01 19.65 -16.80
N VAL A 200 -18.15 19.94 -16.18
CA VAL A 200 -19.48 19.74 -16.77
C VAL A 200 -20.19 21.10 -16.87
N SER A 201 -20.54 21.51 -18.07
CA SER A 201 -21.25 22.76 -18.31
C SER A 201 -22.27 22.62 -19.44
N ASP A 202 -23.05 23.66 -19.66
CA ASP A 202 -23.95 23.79 -20.80
C ASP A 202 -23.53 24.95 -21.71
N THR A 203 -23.96 24.88 -22.96
CA THR A 203 -24.01 26.06 -23.83
C THR A 203 -25.46 26.46 -23.97
N ASN A 204 -25.78 27.67 -23.51
CA ASN A 204 -27.13 28.21 -23.53
C ASN A 204 -27.52 28.56 -24.97
N ILE A 205 -27.82 27.55 -25.80
CA ILE A 205 -28.21 27.76 -27.20
C ILE A 205 -29.65 28.27 -27.33
N ASN A 206 -30.48 28.16 -26.29
CA ASN A 206 -31.83 28.71 -26.22
C ASN A 206 -32.16 29.13 -24.78
N GLU A 207 -32.25 30.44 -24.53
CA GLU A 207 -32.44 31.07 -23.20
C GLU A 207 -33.70 30.63 -22.41
N GLU A 208 -34.52 29.72 -22.94
CA GLU A 208 -35.77 29.24 -22.34
C GLU A 208 -35.72 27.79 -21.84
N LYS A 209 -34.67 27.01 -22.16
CA LYS A 209 -34.63 25.58 -21.80
C LYS A 209 -33.74 25.34 -20.59
N ALA A 210 -34.36 25.04 -19.46
CA ALA A 210 -33.64 24.57 -18.27
C ALA A 210 -32.89 23.26 -18.56
N SER A 211 -31.64 23.19 -18.10
CA SER A 211 -30.80 21.99 -18.15
C SER A 211 -30.55 21.42 -16.75
N PHE A 212 -30.13 20.16 -16.70
CA PHE A 212 -29.81 19.43 -15.48
C PHE A 212 -28.39 18.89 -15.59
N ASN A 213 -27.46 19.54 -14.89
CA ASN A 213 -26.05 19.17 -14.94
C ASN A 213 -25.63 18.50 -13.63
N GLY A 214 -25.00 17.32 -13.73
CA GLY A 214 -24.48 16.59 -12.58
C GLY A 214 -23.03 16.20 -12.74
N GLY A 215 -22.32 16.02 -11.63
CA GLY A 215 -20.93 15.57 -11.66
C GLY A 215 -20.78 14.18 -12.25
N ILE A 216 -21.69 13.26 -11.92
CA ILE A 216 -21.71 11.89 -12.45
C ILE A 216 -22.76 11.76 -13.54
N CYS A 217 -24.00 12.17 -13.23
CA CYS A 217 -25.15 11.98 -14.11
C CYS A 217 -25.98 13.26 -14.26
N GLY A 218 -26.39 13.58 -15.49
CA GLY A 218 -27.32 14.69 -15.73
C GLY A 218 -28.71 14.43 -15.14
N VAL A 219 -29.38 13.38 -15.63
CA VAL A 219 -30.70 12.94 -15.15
C VAL A 219 -30.68 11.45 -14.85
N ILE A 220 -31.15 11.06 -13.67
CA ILE A 220 -31.43 9.66 -13.31
C ILE A 220 -32.93 9.47 -13.16
N GLU A 221 -33.46 8.44 -13.81
CA GLU A 221 -34.88 8.09 -13.78
C GLU A 221 -35.11 6.57 -13.80
N GLY A 222 -36.30 6.14 -13.40
CA GLY A 222 -36.61 4.72 -13.23
C GLY A 222 -35.91 4.14 -12.00
N SER A 223 -35.93 2.82 -11.87
CA SER A 223 -35.28 2.08 -10.77
C SER A 223 -33.74 2.04 -10.88
N SER A 224 -33.15 3.08 -11.48
CA SER A 224 -31.71 3.24 -11.69
C SER A 224 -31.00 3.77 -10.44
N SER A 225 -29.72 3.42 -10.31
CA SER A 225 -28.95 3.69 -9.10
C SER A 225 -27.53 4.20 -9.35
N ILE A 226 -27.04 5.04 -8.44
CA ILE A 226 -25.64 5.50 -8.40
C ILE A 226 -25.05 5.19 -7.03
N PHE A 227 -23.91 4.48 -7.02
CA PHE A 227 -23.25 3.97 -5.82
C PHE A 227 -21.77 4.34 -5.79
N TYR A 228 -21.23 4.66 -4.61
CA TYR A 228 -19.80 4.82 -4.41
C TYR A 228 -19.13 5.72 -5.44
N CYS A 229 -19.75 6.85 -5.77
CA CYS A 229 -19.23 7.76 -6.78
C CYS A 229 -18.78 9.08 -6.17
N TYR A 230 -17.82 9.74 -6.80
CA TYR A 230 -17.44 11.08 -6.36
C TYR A 230 -17.15 12.06 -7.48
N ASN A 231 -17.34 13.34 -7.17
CA ASN A 231 -17.05 14.43 -8.08
C ASN A 231 -16.05 15.41 -7.47
N ILE A 232 -15.04 15.75 -8.27
CA ILE A 232 -14.10 16.86 -8.01
C ILE A 232 -14.12 17.91 -9.12
N GLY A 233 -14.77 17.60 -10.24
CA GLY A 233 -14.93 18.51 -11.35
C GLY A 233 -15.85 19.69 -11.03
N THR A 234 -15.61 20.83 -11.68
CA THR A 234 -16.51 21.98 -11.62
C THR A 234 -17.76 21.73 -12.46
N ILE A 235 -18.93 22.02 -11.90
CA ILE A 235 -20.22 21.83 -12.58
C ILE A 235 -20.94 23.17 -12.62
N THR A 236 -21.32 23.60 -13.82
CA THR A 236 -22.10 24.83 -14.01
C THR A 236 -23.31 24.57 -14.88
N VAL A 237 -24.34 25.40 -14.71
CA VAL A 237 -25.47 25.44 -15.63
C VAL A 237 -25.90 26.89 -15.80
N SER A 238 -26.26 27.27 -17.01
CA SER A 238 -26.70 28.63 -17.33
C SER A 238 -28.11 28.88 -16.80
N GLN A 239 -29.00 27.88 -16.92
CA GLN A 239 -30.36 27.87 -16.36
C GLN A 239 -30.80 26.44 -16.03
N GLY A 240 -31.54 26.26 -14.93
CA GLY A 240 -32.01 24.95 -14.46
C GLY A 240 -31.33 24.51 -13.17
N ALA A 241 -31.08 23.20 -13.03
CA ALA A 241 -30.54 22.62 -11.81
C ALA A 241 -29.13 22.04 -11.98
N VAL A 242 -28.36 22.14 -10.91
CA VAL A 242 -27.00 21.63 -10.85
C VAL A 242 -26.77 20.86 -9.56
N GLY A 243 -26.23 19.64 -9.67
CA GLY A 243 -25.95 18.79 -8.53
C GLY A 243 -24.54 18.24 -8.53
N GLY A 244 -23.90 18.16 -7.37
CA GLY A 244 -22.54 17.63 -7.25
C GLY A 244 -22.36 16.21 -7.80
N ILE A 245 -23.40 15.38 -7.72
CA ILE A 245 -23.43 14.02 -8.27
C ILE A 245 -24.48 13.91 -9.38
N VAL A 246 -25.71 14.38 -9.12
CA VAL A 246 -26.85 14.23 -10.03
C VAL A 246 -27.52 15.58 -10.29
N GLY A 247 -27.72 15.94 -11.56
CA GLY A 247 -28.45 17.16 -11.90
C GLY A 247 -29.93 17.08 -11.50
N CYS A 248 -30.64 16.04 -11.94
CA CYS A 248 -32.03 15.76 -11.56
C CYS A 248 -32.24 14.27 -11.25
N SER A 249 -32.93 14.00 -10.15
CA SER A 249 -33.27 12.65 -9.67
C SER A 249 -34.79 12.46 -9.67
N ALA A 250 -35.29 11.44 -10.35
CA ALA A 250 -36.73 11.21 -10.54
C ALA A 250 -37.11 9.72 -10.49
N ARG A 251 -38.40 9.43 -10.26
CA ARG A 251 -39.04 8.11 -10.46
C ARG A 251 -38.29 6.89 -9.88
N GLU A 252 -38.23 6.76 -8.57
CA GLU A 252 -37.68 5.57 -7.86
C GLU A 252 -36.16 5.37 -7.99
N SER A 253 -35.44 6.46 -8.27
CA SER A 253 -33.98 6.47 -8.36
C SER A 253 -33.28 6.49 -6.99
N LEU A 254 -32.07 5.94 -6.95
CA LEU A 254 -31.22 5.88 -5.76
C LEU A 254 -29.84 6.50 -5.99
N VAL A 255 -29.39 7.30 -5.02
CA VAL A 255 -28.01 7.81 -4.95
C VAL A 255 -27.47 7.51 -3.56
N ILE A 256 -26.49 6.61 -3.45
CA ILE A 256 -26.01 6.12 -2.15
C ILE A 256 -24.48 6.18 -2.07
N SER A 257 -23.97 6.57 -0.90
CA SER A 257 -22.53 6.54 -0.59
C SER A 257 -21.68 7.34 -1.60
N CYS A 258 -22.19 8.49 -2.04
CA CYS A 258 -21.51 9.36 -2.98
C CYS A 258 -21.03 10.64 -2.30
N TYR A 259 -19.97 11.26 -2.81
CA TYR A 259 -19.54 12.54 -2.26
C TYR A 259 -19.07 13.55 -3.30
N ASN A 260 -19.30 14.83 -3.01
CA ASN A 260 -18.87 15.93 -3.87
C ASN A 260 -17.93 16.88 -3.12
N ILE A 261 -16.76 17.13 -3.72
CA ILE A 261 -15.86 18.22 -3.33
C ILE A 261 -15.59 19.18 -4.49
N GLY A 262 -16.16 18.91 -5.67
CA GLY A 262 -16.10 19.80 -6.83
C GLY A 262 -16.96 21.05 -6.65
N GLU A 263 -16.56 22.11 -7.33
CA GLU A 263 -17.26 23.40 -7.28
C GLU A 263 -18.61 23.33 -8.02
N ILE A 264 -19.64 23.89 -7.41
CA ILE A 264 -21.00 23.96 -7.96
C ILE A 264 -21.32 25.41 -8.29
N GLY A 265 -21.54 25.68 -9.58
CA GLY A 265 -22.01 26.98 -10.06
C GLY A 265 -23.40 27.31 -9.51
N LYS A 266 -23.69 28.59 -9.29
CA LYS A 266 -25.00 29.03 -8.79
C LYS A 266 -26.02 29.07 -9.93
N SER A 267 -27.17 28.44 -9.74
CA SER A 267 -28.32 28.48 -10.65
C SER A 267 -29.65 28.58 -9.88
N GLY A 268 -30.78 28.30 -10.54
CA GLY A 268 -32.09 28.30 -9.89
C GLY A 268 -32.23 27.23 -8.79
N SER A 269 -31.68 26.04 -9.01
CA SER A 269 -31.61 24.97 -8.01
C SER A 269 -30.21 24.37 -7.98
N SER A 270 -29.47 24.57 -6.90
CA SER A 270 -28.09 24.11 -6.78
C SER A 270 -27.95 23.24 -5.53
N GLY A 271 -27.55 21.98 -5.72
CA GLY A 271 -27.44 21.01 -4.65
C GLY A 271 -26.05 20.39 -4.52
N GLY A 272 -25.52 20.30 -3.30
CA GLY A 272 -24.25 19.67 -2.99
C GLY A 272 -24.12 18.24 -3.53
N ILE A 273 -25.25 17.51 -3.60
CA ILE A 273 -25.34 16.15 -4.15
C ILE A 273 -26.31 16.11 -5.33
N VAL A 274 -27.56 16.54 -5.12
CA VAL A 274 -28.62 16.49 -6.13
C VAL A 274 -29.15 17.89 -6.44
N GLY A 275 -29.14 18.31 -7.70
CA GLY A 275 -29.63 19.63 -8.08
C GLY A 275 -31.14 19.77 -7.86
N PHE A 276 -31.90 18.79 -8.32
CA PHE A 276 -33.35 18.75 -8.19
C PHE A 276 -33.85 17.31 -7.98
N ALA A 277 -34.67 17.07 -6.97
CA ALA A 277 -35.26 15.76 -6.68
C ALA A 277 -36.77 15.81 -6.89
N THR A 278 -37.32 14.84 -7.64
CA THR A 278 -38.76 14.67 -7.86
C THR A 278 -39.21 13.26 -7.51
N ASP A 279 -40.53 13.11 -7.37
CA ASP A 279 -41.20 11.83 -7.13
C ASP A 279 -40.61 11.08 -5.92
N ILE A 280 -40.50 9.78 -6.05
CA ILE A 280 -40.04 8.89 -5.01
C ILE A 280 -38.53 8.67 -5.24
N SER A 281 -37.62 9.50 -4.71
CA SER A 281 -36.18 9.32 -4.91
C SER A 281 -35.43 9.27 -3.58
N GLY A 282 -34.42 8.40 -3.49
CA GLY A 282 -33.63 8.20 -2.27
C GLY A 282 -32.21 8.74 -2.42
N VAL A 283 -31.75 9.54 -1.45
CA VAL A 283 -30.36 10.02 -1.41
C VAL A 283 -29.83 9.72 -0.03
N LEU A 284 -28.90 8.77 0.08
CA LEU A 284 -28.49 8.16 1.34
C LEU A 284 -26.97 8.14 1.49
N ASN A 285 -26.46 8.31 2.70
CA ASN A 285 -25.02 8.30 3.00
C ASN A 285 -24.18 9.21 2.07
N CYS A 286 -24.77 10.28 1.54
CA CYS A 286 -24.06 11.15 0.62
C CYS A 286 -23.46 12.35 1.36
N CYS A 287 -22.28 12.81 0.97
CA CYS A 287 -21.60 13.90 1.67
C CYS A 287 -21.05 14.97 0.73
N TYR A 288 -21.22 16.24 1.06
CA TYR A 288 -20.65 17.34 0.30
C TYR A 288 -19.72 18.22 1.14
N LEU A 289 -18.78 18.91 0.48
CA LEU A 289 -17.87 19.80 1.19
C LEU A 289 -18.61 21.00 1.81
N GLN A 290 -18.38 21.23 3.10
CA GLN A 290 -19.00 22.33 3.84
C GLN A 290 -18.66 23.69 3.21
N GLY A 291 -19.66 24.58 3.17
CA GLY A 291 -19.55 25.88 2.49
C GLY A 291 -20.07 25.85 1.05
N ALA A 292 -20.39 24.67 0.51
CA ALA A 292 -21.19 24.53 -0.70
C ALA A 292 -22.69 24.72 -0.43
N THR A 293 -23.47 24.77 -1.52
CA THR A 293 -24.94 24.86 -1.54
C THR A 293 -25.62 23.74 -0.72
N PRO A 294 -26.92 23.84 -0.36
CA PRO A 294 -27.65 22.79 0.35
C PRO A 294 -27.49 21.42 -0.31
N GLY A 295 -27.60 20.30 0.42
CA GLY A 295 -27.43 18.96 -0.14
C GLY A 295 -28.31 18.65 -1.36
N ILE A 296 -29.57 19.13 -1.33
CA ILE A 296 -30.49 19.15 -2.47
C ILE A 296 -30.90 20.59 -2.78
N GLY A 297 -30.84 20.98 -4.05
CA GLY A 297 -31.15 22.36 -4.49
C GLY A 297 -32.64 22.67 -4.56
N GLY A 298 -33.44 21.72 -5.05
CA GLY A 298 -34.90 21.76 -5.04
C GLY A 298 -35.46 20.37 -4.80
N ASP A 299 -36.39 20.24 -3.86
CA ASP A 299 -36.89 18.94 -3.42
C ASP A 299 -38.43 18.94 -3.48
N MET A 300 -38.96 18.08 -4.33
CA MET A 300 -40.39 17.74 -4.40
C MET A 300 -40.60 16.25 -4.14
N SER A 301 -39.62 15.59 -3.52
CA SER A 301 -39.68 14.17 -3.29
C SER A 301 -40.60 13.84 -2.10
N ALA A 302 -41.16 12.63 -2.11
CA ALA A 302 -41.99 12.13 -1.01
C ALA A 302 -41.18 11.34 0.03
N TYR A 303 -39.86 11.16 -0.16
CA TYR A 303 -39.00 10.30 0.66
C TYR A 303 -37.93 11.12 1.38
N GLU A 304 -37.51 10.65 2.55
CA GLU A 304 -36.44 11.31 3.29
C GLU A 304 -35.06 11.00 2.72
N HIS A 305 -34.18 11.99 2.86
CA HIS A 305 -32.80 11.92 2.43
C HIS A 305 -31.85 11.97 3.64
N LYS A 306 -30.75 11.21 3.56
CA LYS A 306 -29.63 11.22 4.53
C LYS A 306 -28.40 11.81 3.84
N ILE A 307 -28.29 13.14 3.92
CA ILE A 307 -27.24 13.90 3.23
C ILE A 307 -26.46 14.72 4.24
N TYR A 308 -25.15 14.63 4.16
CA TYR A 308 -24.25 15.19 5.16
C TYR A 308 -23.33 16.23 4.53
N TYR A 309 -22.77 17.10 5.37
CA TYR A 309 -21.68 17.97 4.99
C TYR A 309 -20.47 17.71 5.87
N GLY A 310 -19.27 17.82 5.30
CA GLY A 310 -18.02 17.66 6.03
C GLY A 310 -17.07 18.81 5.79
N THR A 311 -16.27 19.17 6.80
CA THR A 311 -15.10 20.02 6.57
C THR A 311 -14.08 19.26 5.71
N SER A 312 -13.17 19.99 5.07
CA SER A 312 -12.03 19.37 4.36
C SER A 312 -11.24 18.43 5.27
N GLU A 313 -11.08 18.77 6.55
CA GLU A 313 -10.38 17.94 7.53
C GLU A 313 -11.14 16.64 7.82
N ASN A 314 -12.44 16.72 8.15
CA ASN A 314 -13.23 15.55 8.51
C ASN A 314 -13.38 14.57 7.34
N MET A 315 -13.54 15.09 6.12
CA MET A 315 -13.68 14.28 4.91
C MET A 315 -12.39 13.60 4.45
N LYS A 316 -11.27 13.76 5.18
CA LYS A 316 -10.00 13.05 4.92
C LYS A 316 -9.70 11.98 5.98
N THR A 317 -10.61 11.78 6.93
CA THR A 317 -10.40 10.85 8.05
C THR A 317 -10.80 9.42 7.69
N SER A 318 -10.23 8.44 8.42
CA SER A 318 -10.66 7.04 8.34
C SER A 318 -12.13 6.85 8.69
N ALA A 319 -12.66 7.64 9.63
CA ALA A 319 -14.07 7.59 9.99
C ALA A 319 -15.00 8.00 8.83
N PHE A 320 -14.57 8.95 8.00
CA PHE A 320 -15.31 9.30 6.78
C PHE A 320 -15.26 8.19 5.72
N ILE A 321 -14.14 7.48 5.61
CA ILE A 321 -14.05 6.28 4.75
C ILE A 321 -15.02 5.20 5.24
N THR A 322 -15.06 4.91 6.54
CA THR A 322 -16.02 3.97 7.13
C THR A 322 -17.46 4.38 6.84
N PHE A 323 -17.76 5.69 6.93
CA PHE A 323 -19.07 6.24 6.59
C PHE A 323 -19.44 5.98 5.12
N LEU A 324 -18.55 6.28 4.18
CA LEU A 324 -18.83 6.06 2.76
C LEU A 324 -19.04 4.58 2.43
N ASN A 325 -18.25 3.70 3.06
CA ASN A 325 -18.38 2.26 2.85
C ASN A 325 -19.59 1.65 3.58
N GLY A 326 -20.25 2.39 4.49
CA GLY A 326 -21.40 1.89 5.25
C GLY A 326 -21.10 0.64 6.09
N GLY A 327 -19.83 0.41 6.43
CA GLY A 327 -19.36 -0.78 7.13
C GLY A 327 -19.11 -2.01 6.25
N GLU A 328 -19.20 -1.91 4.92
CA GLU A 328 -19.08 -3.03 3.99
C GLU A 328 -18.07 -2.77 2.87
N GLY A 329 -17.27 -3.79 2.54
CA GLY A 329 -16.29 -3.73 1.46
C GLY A 329 -15.22 -2.65 1.65
N GLU A 330 -14.36 -2.53 0.63
CA GLU A 330 -13.33 -1.50 0.54
C GLU A 330 -13.50 -0.70 -0.76
N PHE A 331 -14.67 -0.10 -0.99
CA PHE A 331 -14.93 0.71 -2.19
C PHE A 331 -14.16 2.02 -2.15
N PHE A 332 -14.27 2.76 -1.05
CA PHE A 332 -13.41 3.90 -0.75
C PHE A 332 -12.28 3.51 0.18
N VAL A 333 -11.11 4.09 -0.07
CA VAL A 333 -9.88 3.87 0.68
C VAL A 333 -9.15 5.20 0.88
N ALA A 334 -8.18 5.21 1.80
CA ALA A 334 -7.37 6.39 2.06
C ALA A 334 -6.51 6.72 0.82
N ASP A 335 -6.37 8.01 0.54
CA ASP A 335 -5.54 8.51 -0.56
C ASP A 335 -4.06 8.54 -0.18
N GLY A 336 -3.44 7.36 -0.13
CA GLY A 336 -2.01 7.19 0.15
C GLY A 336 -1.08 7.72 -0.94
N TYR A 337 -1.61 8.04 -2.13
CA TYR A 337 -0.84 8.44 -3.31
C TYR A 337 -1.10 9.88 -3.74
N ASN A 338 -1.88 10.63 -2.96
CA ASN A 338 -2.28 12.00 -3.27
C ASN A 338 -2.95 12.16 -4.65
N ILE A 339 -3.75 11.18 -5.06
CA ILE A 339 -4.56 11.19 -6.30
C ILE A 339 -5.70 12.21 -6.19
N ASN A 340 -6.21 12.42 -4.98
CA ASN A 340 -7.38 13.24 -4.68
C ASN A 340 -7.12 14.17 -3.49
N ASN A 341 -5.91 14.72 -3.39
CA ASN A 341 -5.53 15.71 -2.38
C ASN A 341 -5.83 15.28 -0.93
N GLY A 342 -5.69 13.98 -0.64
CA GLY A 342 -5.93 13.37 0.67
C GLY A 342 -7.39 13.02 0.97
N TYR A 343 -8.33 13.36 0.09
CA TYR A 343 -9.71 12.88 0.18
C TYR A 343 -9.80 11.42 -0.28
N PRO A 344 -10.75 10.60 0.22
CA PRO A 344 -10.86 9.20 -0.16
C PRO A 344 -10.88 8.98 -1.66
N VAL A 345 -10.21 7.94 -2.11
CA VAL A 345 -10.20 7.50 -3.51
C VAL A 345 -10.90 6.17 -3.62
N LEU A 346 -11.30 5.81 -4.84
CA LEU A 346 -11.83 4.47 -5.08
C LEU A 346 -10.68 3.46 -5.01
N SER A 347 -10.94 2.25 -4.52
CA SER A 347 -9.90 1.22 -4.35
C SER A 347 -9.13 0.93 -5.63
N TRP A 348 -9.84 0.83 -6.76
CA TRP A 348 -9.24 0.59 -8.08
C TRP A 348 -8.41 1.77 -8.63
N GLU A 349 -8.55 2.98 -8.08
CA GLU A 349 -7.74 4.13 -8.51
C GLU A 349 -6.29 4.06 -8.00
N LYS A 350 -6.01 3.19 -7.03
CA LYS A 350 -4.65 2.96 -6.55
C LYS A 350 -3.80 2.42 -7.72
N PRO A 351 -2.59 2.96 -7.93
CA PRO A 351 -1.64 2.33 -8.84
C PRO A 351 -1.40 0.92 -8.34
N ALA A 352 -1.44 -0.09 -9.22
CA ALA A 352 -1.02 -1.44 -8.87
C ALA A 352 0.45 -1.39 -8.43
N LEU A 353 0.70 -1.40 -7.13
CA LEU A 353 2.06 -1.42 -6.61
C LEU A 353 2.58 -2.85 -6.61
N PRO A 354 3.89 -3.04 -6.81
CA PRO A 354 4.49 -4.34 -6.58
C PRO A 354 4.29 -4.72 -5.10
N SER A 355 3.63 -5.85 -4.85
CA SER A 355 3.57 -6.43 -3.51
C SER A 355 4.98 -6.94 -3.14
N TYR A 356 5.53 -6.46 -2.04
CA TYR A 356 6.83 -6.88 -1.56
C TYR A 356 6.71 -8.01 -0.54
N LYS A 357 7.65 -8.95 -0.58
CA LYS A 357 7.64 -10.13 0.30
C LYS A 357 8.01 -9.75 1.73
N ILE A 358 7.29 -10.30 2.69
CA ILE A 358 7.63 -10.28 4.11
C ILE A 358 8.11 -11.67 4.50
N SER A 359 9.36 -11.77 4.92
CA SER A 359 9.96 -13.01 5.42
C SER A 359 10.10 -12.92 6.93
N VAL A 360 9.76 -13.99 7.64
CA VAL A 360 9.87 -14.04 9.10
C VAL A 360 10.66 -15.26 9.55
N SER A 361 11.38 -15.16 10.66
CA SER A 361 11.99 -16.32 11.33
C SER A 361 11.01 -16.99 12.31
N ASN A 362 11.27 -18.25 12.66
CA ASN A 362 10.42 -19.12 13.48
C ASN A 362 9.66 -18.43 14.62
N GLU A 363 8.43 -18.91 14.85
CA GLU A 363 7.46 -18.51 15.89
C GLU A 363 6.82 -17.13 15.72
N ILE A 364 7.15 -16.39 14.66
CA ILE A 364 6.45 -15.16 14.30
C ILE A 364 5.23 -15.46 13.41
N ILE A 365 4.06 -14.98 13.81
CA ILE A 365 2.86 -14.89 12.97
C ILE A 365 2.83 -13.49 12.36
N VAL A 366 2.59 -13.41 11.06
CA VAL A 366 2.47 -12.14 10.32
C VAL A 366 1.09 -12.04 9.69
N SER A 367 0.47 -10.85 9.70
CA SER A 367 -0.86 -10.65 9.10
C SER A 367 -0.87 -10.85 7.58
N LYS A 368 0.24 -10.54 6.90
CA LYS A 368 0.41 -10.70 5.44
C LYS A 368 1.82 -11.19 5.11
N THR A 369 1.96 -12.07 4.12
CA THR A 369 3.28 -12.54 3.64
C THR A 369 3.79 -11.77 2.42
N LYS A 370 2.92 -10.95 1.82
CA LYS A 370 3.23 -9.92 0.84
C LYS A 370 2.33 -8.72 1.09
N ALA A 371 2.83 -7.52 0.87
CA ALA A 371 2.06 -6.29 1.05
C ALA A 371 2.59 -5.17 0.14
N GLU A 372 1.72 -4.23 -0.19
CA GLU A 372 2.07 -3.00 -0.89
C GLU A 372 2.72 -2.00 0.08
N PRO A 373 3.60 -1.11 -0.41
CA PRO A 373 4.11 0.01 0.36
C PRO A 373 3.00 0.83 1.04
N GLY A 374 3.22 1.21 2.30
CA GLY A 374 2.24 1.97 3.10
C GLY A 374 1.23 1.12 3.87
N GLU A 375 1.09 -0.17 3.56
CA GLU A 375 0.21 -1.05 4.33
C GLU A 375 0.74 -1.30 5.75
N THR A 376 -0.17 -1.39 6.72
CA THR A 376 0.20 -1.74 8.10
C THR A 376 0.30 -3.25 8.27
N ILE A 377 1.44 -3.73 8.76
CA ILE A 377 1.72 -5.14 9.00
C ILE A 377 1.76 -5.42 10.51
N GLN A 378 1.01 -6.44 10.91
CA GLN A 378 0.94 -6.95 12.27
C GLN A 378 1.84 -8.17 12.43
N LEU A 379 2.56 -8.20 13.54
CA LEU A 379 3.43 -9.29 13.97
C LEU A 379 2.98 -9.80 15.34
N LEU A 380 3.07 -11.10 15.57
CA LEU A 380 2.90 -11.72 16.87
C LEU A 380 4.01 -12.74 17.11
N ALA A 381 4.61 -12.73 18.29
CA ALA A 381 5.61 -13.70 18.70
C ALA A 381 5.42 -14.11 20.17
N PRO A 382 5.92 -15.29 20.60
CA PRO A 382 5.94 -15.67 22.00
C PRO A 382 6.65 -14.64 22.89
N LYS A 383 6.09 -14.38 24.07
CA LYS A 383 6.63 -13.41 25.02
C LYS A 383 7.84 -13.92 25.81
N GLU A 384 7.89 -15.22 26.09
CA GLU A 384 8.92 -15.78 26.96
C GLU A 384 10.32 -15.54 26.36
N ASN A 385 11.19 -14.90 27.15
CA ASN A 385 12.56 -14.51 26.75
C ASN A 385 12.66 -13.55 25.55
N PHE A 386 11.56 -12.94 25.08
CA PHE A 386 11.60 -11.97 23.99
C PHE A 386 12.38 -10.72 24.41
N ILE A 387 13.32 -10.26 23.56
CA ILE A 387 14.15 -9.08 23.84
C ILE A 387 14.00 -7.96 22.79
N GLY A 388 13.42 -8.24 21.63
CA GLY A 388 13.18 -7.20 20.63
C GLY A 388 12.90 -7.73 19.22
N TRP A 389 12.47 -6.83 18.34
CA TRP A 389 12.36 -7.08 16.91
C TRP A 389 13.61 -6.60 16.17
N LYS A 390 14.04 -7.35 15.16
CA LYS A 390 15.04 -6.93 14.19
C LYS A 390 14.45 -7.01 12.78
N SER A 391 14.82 -6.06 11.93
CA SER A 391 14.35 -5.98 10.55
C SER A 391 15.48 -5.70 9.58
N THR A 392 15.33 -6.20 8.35
CA THR A 392 16.18 -5.86 7.21
C THR A 392 15.29 -5.58 5.98
N PRO A 393 15.25 -4.34 5.45
CA PRO A 393 15.95 -3.14 5.95
C PRO A 393 15.52 -2.77 7.39
N SER A 394 16.30 -1.93 8.07
CA SER A 394 15.96 -1.50 9.43
C SER A 394 14.71 -0.63 9.43
N LEU A 395 13.71 -1.04 10.21
CA LEU A 395 12.40 -0.42 10.34
C LEU A 395 12.11 -0.11 11.80
N GLU A 396 11.34 0.94 12.03
CA GLU A 396 10.69 1.19 13.31
C GLU A 396 9.48 0.26 13.47
N ILE A 397 9.47 -0.55 14.52
CA ILE A 397 8.41 -1.51 14.81
C ILE A 397 7.79 -1.13 16.16
N ALA A 398 6.58 -0.58 16.13
CA ALA A 398 5.83 -0.27 17.34
C ALA A 398 5.50 -1.59 18.07
N THR A 399 5.84 -1.67 19.35
CA THR A 399 5.82 -2.92 20.12
C THR A 399 4.92 -2.80 21.34
N GLY A 400 4.18 -3.85 21.65
CA GLY A 400 3.45 -3.95 22.91
C GLY A 400 3.24 -5.40 23.36
N GLU A 401 2.77 -5.58 24.58
CA GLU A 401 2.65 -6.89 25.22
C GLU A 401 1.21 -7.35 25.38
N LEU A 402 0.99 -8.64 25.23
CA LEU A 402 -0.21 -9.39 25.60
C LEU A 402 0.13 -10.39 26.71
N SER A 403 -0.86 -11.17 27.16
CA SER A 403 -0.71 -12.13 28.27
C SER A 403 0.37 -13.19 28.01
N SER A 404 0.46 -13.75 26.80
CA SER A 404 1.45 -14.76 26.40
C SER A 404 2.28 -14.40 25.16
N GLN A 405 2.00 -13.25 24.54
CA GLN A 405 2.58 -12.83 23.27
C GLN A 405 3.10 -11.39 23.33
N VAL A 406 3.96 -11.05 22.39
CA VAL A 406 4.35 -9.67 22.07
C VAL A 406 3.82 -9.38 20.67
N TYR A 407 3.20 -8.21 20.50
CA TYR A 407 2.78 -7.73 19.18
C TYR A 407 3.74 -6.67 18.65
N GLY A 408 3.90 -6.64 17.33
CA GLY A 408 4.69 -5.66 16.59
C GLY A 408 3.87 -5.07 15.43
N MET A 409 4.10 -3.79 15.13
CA MET A 409 3.42 -3.06 14.06
C MET A 409 4.41 -2.24 13.25
N PHE A 410 4.41 -2.39 11.93
CA PHE A 410 5.21 -1.54 11.03
C PHE A 410 4.45 -1.19 9.74
N THR A 411 4.88 -0.13 9.08
CA THR A 411 4.39 0.26 7.75
C THR A 411 5.29 -0.34 6.69
N MET A 412 4.71 -1.06 5.72
CA MET A 412 5.47 -1.75 4.67
C MET A 412 6.27 -0.74 3.82
N PRO A 413 7.59 -0.94 3.62
CA PRO A 413 8.39 -0.10 2.74
C PRO A 413 8.26 -0.51 1.27
N ASP A 414 8.93 0.24 0.38
CA ASP A 414 9.08 -0.04 -1.05
C ASP A 414 10.10 -1.14 -1.38
N SER A 415 10.26 -2.12 -0.49
CA SER A 415 11.18 -3.24 -0.66
C SER A 415 10.77 -4.46 0.17
N ALA A 416 11.33 -5.63 -0.16
CA ALA A 416 11.12 -6.84 0.64
C ALA A 416 11.72 -6.68 2.04
N VAL A 417 11.02 -7.19 3.05
CA VAL A 417 11.41 -7.09 4.45
C VAL A 417 11.64 -8.47 5.04
N THR A 418 12.69 -8.62 5.82
CA THR A 418 12.88 -9.77 6.72
C THR A 418 12.76 -9.31 8.16
N ILE A 419 11.90 -9.96 8.94
CA ILE A 419 11.69 -9.70 10.36
C ILE A 419 12.18 -10.90 11.18
N THR A 420 12.84 -10.61 12.29
CA THR A 420 13.32 -11.60 13.25
C THR A 420 12.92 -11.18 14.66
N ALA A 421 12.30 -12.09 15.41
CA ALA A 421 12.10 -11.95 16.84
C ALA A 421 13.37 -12.41 17.55
N GLN A 422 13.90 -11.57 18.42
CA GLN A 422 15.10 -11.87 19.19
C GLN A 422 14.72 -12.42 20.56
N TYR A 423 15.41 -13.49 20.98
CA TYR A 423 15.18 -14.16 22.24
C TYR A 423 16.47 -14.29 23.04
N LYS A 424 16.38 -14.14 24.36
CA LYS A 424 17.45 -14.51 25.28
C LYS A 424 17.57 -16.04 25.34
N SER A 425 18.76 -16.58 25.09
CA SER A 425 18.97 -18.04 25.09
C SER A 425 18.67 -18.65 26.48
N SER A 426 17.97 -19.77 26.48
CA SER A 426 17.69 -20.61 27.64
C SER A 426 18.71 -21.74 27.83
N THR A 427 19.74 -21.82 26.98
CA THR A 427 20.73 -22.91 27.02
C THR A 427 21.63 -22.76 28.23
N LYS A 428 21.60 -23.71 29.17
CA LYS A 428 22.58 -23.82 30.27
C LYS A 428 23.62 -24.88 29.95
N PHE A 429 24.89 -24.51 29.97
CA PHE A 429 26.01 -25.46 29.84
C PHE A 429 26.36 -26.03 31.21
N GLN A 430 26.58 -27.34 31.29
CA GLN A 430 26.84 -28.04 32.56
C GLN A 430 28.16 -27.61 33.20
N ASP A 431 29.12 -27.19 32.39
CA ASP A 431 30.45 -26.74 32.77
C ASP A 431 30.58 -25.21 32.85
N VAL A 432 29.46 -24.49 32.85
CA VAL A 432 29.40 -23.03 33.06
C VAL A 432 28.52 -22.74 34.28
N PRO A 433 29.08 -22.81 35.50
CA PRO A 433 28.37 -22.46 36.72
C PRO A 433 27.85 -21.00 36.67
N ASP A 434 26.63 -20.76 37.16
CA ASP A 434 26.01 -19.41 37.12
C ASP A 434 26.87 -18.32 37.82
N ASN A 435 27.71 -18.72 38.78
CA ASN A 435 28.61 -17.81 39.52
C ASN A 435 30.03 -17.71 38.94
N ALA A 436 30.33 -18.39 37.82
CA ALA A 436 31.62 -18.28 37.17
C ALA A 436 31.80 -16.89 36.54
N TRP A 437 33.00 -16.31 36.65
CA TRP A 437 33.27 -14.95 36.14
C TRP A 437 33.00 -14.81 34.63
N PHE A 438 33.08 -15.91 33.88
CA PHE A 438 32.84 -15.94 32.44
C PHE A 438 31.40 -16.23 32.05
N ALA A 439 30.56 -16.71 32.97
CA ALA A 439 29.18 -17.11 32.68
C ALA A 439 28.35 -16.04 31.93
N PRO A 440 28.32 -14.75 32.34
CA PRO A 440 27.53 -13.75 31.63
C PRO A 440 27.96 -13.59 30.17
N PHE A 441 29.28 -13.57 29.90
CA PHE A 441 29.81 -13.41 28.54
C PHE A 441 29.57 -14.64 27.65
N VAL A 442 29.61 -15.84 28.24
CA VAL A 442 29.29 -17.07 27.53
C VAL A 442 27.84 -17.07 27.08
N TYR A 443 26.92 -16.76 28.00
CA TYR A 443 25.49 -16.80 27.68
C TYR A 443 25.04 -15.63 26.80
N ASP A 444 25.70 -14.48 26.88
CA ASP A 444 25.52 -13.38 25.94
C ASP A 444 25.84 -13.82 24.50
N LEU A 445 27.06 -14.30 24.25
CA LEU A 445 27.46 -14.69 22.90
C LEU A 445 26.75 -15.95 22.38
N ALA A 446 26.40 -16.90 23.26
CA ALA A 446 25.58 -18.05 22.87
C ALA A 446 24.15 -17.61 22.50
N GLY A 447 23.59 -16.63 23.22
CA GLY A 447 22.29 -16.02 22.91
C GLY A 447 22.27 -15.33 21.55
N GLN A 448 23.37 -14.68 21.18
CA GLN A 448 23.53 -14.06 19.88
C GLN A 448 23.91 -15.06 18.75
N GLY A 449 24.09 -16.34 19.09
CA GLY A 449 24.55 -17.37 18.15
C GLY A 449 26.00 -17.21 17.67
N ILE A 450 26.78 -16.33 18.32
CA ILE A 450 28.16 -15.98 17.96
C ILE A 450 29.14 -17.06 18.43
N LEU A 451 28.97 -17.52 19.67
CA LEU A 451 29.83 -18.53 20.29
C LEU A 451 28.99 -19.58 21.02
N ASN A 452 28.76 -20.70 20.34
CA ASN A 452 28.04 -21.84 20.91
C ASN A 452 28.98 -22.81 21.64
N GLY A 453 28.38 -23.74 22.40
CA GLY A 453 29.08 -24.83 23.05
C GLY A 453 29.78 -25.78 22.07
N ARG A 454 30.71 -26.58 22.59
CA ARG A 454 31.31 -27.72 21.86
C ARG A 454 30.27 -28.81 21.60
N SER A 455 29.27 -28.90 22.47
CA SER A 455 28.03 -29.66 22.29
C SER A 455 26.87 -28.85 22.89
N ASP A 456 25.65 -29.38 22.82
CA ASP A 456 24.45 -28.77 23.41
C ASP A 456 24.55 -28.55 24.92
N THR A 457 25.43 -29.28 25.63
CA THR A 457 25.55 -29.24 27.08
C THR A 457 26.93 -28.84 27.60
N ILE A 458 27.95 -28.76 26.74
CA ILE A 458 29.35 -28.50 27.14
C ILE A 458 29.88 -27.28 26.40
N PHE A 459 30.34 -26.28 27.15
CA PHE A 459 30.97 -25.07 26.60
C PHE A 459 32.48 -25.20 26.41
N ASP A 460 33.15 -25.93 27.30
CA ASP A 460 34.62 -26.07 27.42
C ASP A 460 35.32 -24.72 27.71
N PRO A 461 35.07 -24.06 28.87
CA PRO A 461 35.57 -22.71 29.14
C PRO A 461 37.09 -22.61 29.24
N ASP A 462 37.76 -23.65 29.76
CA ASP A 462 39.21 -23.69 29.92
C ASP A 462 39.94 -24.21 28.67
N GLY A 463 39.21 -24.75 27.69
CA GLY A 463 39.77 -25.24 26.45
C GLY A 463 40.41 -24.15 25.61
N ASN A 464 41.62 -24.41 25.11
CA ASN A 464 42.33 -23.49 24.22
C ASN A 464 41.64 -23.39 22.86
N ILE A 465 41.40 -22.15 22.41
CA ILE A 465 40.77 -21.88 21.12
C ILE A 465 41.79 -21.90 19.97
N THR A 466 41.38 -22.39 18.79
CA THR A 466 42.21 -22.35 17.58
C THR A 466 42.06 -21.03 16.83
N ARG A 467 43.04 -20.70 15.97
CA ARG A 467 42.97 -19.53 15.08
C ARG A 467 41.74 -19.57 14.15
N GLY A 468 41.39 -20.74 13.63
CA GLY A 468 40.20 -20.93 12.79
C GLY A 468 38.89 -20.75 13.55
N GLU A 469 38.81 -21.22 14.78
CA GLU A 469 37.66 -20.97 15.68
C GLU A 469 37.50 -19.50 15.99
N PHE A 470 38.61 -18.80 16.28
CA PHE A 470 38.54 -17.39 16.61
C PHE A 470 38.16 -16.53 15.39
N ALA A 471 38.65 -16.87 14.19
CA ALA A 471 38.18 -16.24 12.95
C ALA A 471 36.68 -16.44 12.71
N LYS A 472 36.14 -17.64 13.01
CA LYS A 472 34.70 -17.90 12.95
C LYS A 472 33.92 -17.03 13.94
N ILE A 473 34.39 -16.87 15.18
CA ILE A 473 33.71 -16.02 16.17
C ILE A 473 33.60 -14.58 15.65
N LEU A 474 34.69 -14.02 15.11
CA LEU A 474 34.67 -12.66 14.55
C LEU A 474 33.75 -12.55 13.33
N ALA A 475 33.74 -13.56 12.45
CA ALA A 475 32.85 -13.59 11.29
C ALA A 475 31.38 -13.63 11.73
N TYR A 476 31.03 -14.43 12.73
CA TYR A 476 29.67 -14.50 13.25
C TYR A 476 29.28 -13.22 14.00
N ALA A 477 30.22 -12.62 14.74
CA ALA A 477 30.00 -11.32 15.37
C ALA A 477 29.75 -10.21 14.34
N SER A 478 30.32 -10.31 13.14
CA SER A 478 30.16 -9.30 12.09
C SER A 478 28.74 -9.20 11.54
N GLN A 479 28.02 -10.33 11.49
CA GLN A 479 26.73 -10.48 10.80
C GLN A 479 26.79 -10.16 9.30
N ASP A 480 27.97 -10.15 8.69
CA ASP A 480 28.16 -9.91 7.26
C ASP A 480 27.71 -11.13 6.43
N ASP A 481 27.37 -10.91 5.15
CA ASP A 481 27.16 -12.02 4.22
C ASP A 481 28.49 -12.69 3.85
N LEU A 482 28.64 -13.95 4.28
CA LEU A 482 29.84 -14.73 4.08
C LEU A 482 29.85 -15.52 2.75
N SER A 483 28.73 -15.54 2.00
CA SER A 483 28.52 -16.42 0.85
C SER A 483 29.59 -16.28 -0.24
N GLN A 484 30.11 -15.07 -0.44
CA GLN A 484 31.10 -14.75 -1.46
C GLN A 484 32.55 -15.13 -1.11
N TYR A 485 32.86 -15.48 0.15
CA TYR A 485 34.26 -15.62 0.61
C TYR A 485 34.82 -17.04 0.48
N LYS A 486 34.08 -18.00 -0.06
CA LYS A 486 34.58 -19.37 -0.23
C LYS A 486 35.65 -19.43 -1.32
N GLY A 487 36.80 -20.05 -1.03
CA GLY A 487 37.88 -20.26 -2.00
C GLY A 487 38.66 -19.00 -2.42
N THR A 488 38.53 -17.88 -1.71
CA THR A 488 39.08 -16.58 -2.15
C THR A 488 40.48 -16.25 -1.62
N SER A 489 41.05 -17.07 -0.72
CA SER A 489 42.43 -16.89 -0.22
C SER A 489 43.41 -17.95 -0.78
N ASN A 490 44.71 -17.64 -0.68
CA ASN A 490 45.80 -18.52 -1.09
C ASN A 490 46.27 -19.48 0.02
N PHE A 491 45.60 -19.51 1.18
CA PHE A 491 45.97 -20.38 2.30
C PHE A 491 45.64 -21.85 1.97
N ALA A 492 46.68 -22.61 1.58
CA ALA A 492 46.53 -23.98 1.14
C ALA A 492 45.96 -24.90 2.24
N ASP A 493 46.31 -24.61 3.49
CA ASP A 493 45.89 -25.35 4.68
C ASP A 493 44.48 -25.01 5.20
N SER A 494 43.84 -23.99 4.61
CA SER A 494 42.46 -23.62 4.94
C SER A 494 41.44 -24.12 3.92
N LYS A 495 41.87 -24.50 2.70
CA LYS A 495 40.98 -25.04 1.66
C LYS A 495 40.30 -26.32 2.11
N GLY A 496 38.97 -26.36 2.07
CA GLY A 496 38.15 -27.47 2.53
C GLY A 496 38.01 -27.57 4.06
N HIS A 497 38.63 -26.68 4.82
CA HIS A 497 38.45 -26.61 6.27
C HIS A 497 37.07 -26.01 6.61
N TRP A 498 36.43 -26.46 7.69
CA TRP A 498 35.10 -25.95 8.08
C TRP A 498 35.09 -24.44 8.39
N SER A 499 36.24 -23.86 8.71
CA SER A 499 36.40 -22.42 8.94
C SER A 499 36.90 -21.65 7.72
N GLU A 500 37.05 -22.27 6.55
CA GLU A 500 37.61 -21.67 5.33
C GLU A 500 36.97 -20.31 5.01
N THR A 501 35.64 -20.28 4.86
CA THR A 501 34.91 -19.07 4.50
C THR A 501 35.12 -17.95 5.53
N ASN A 502 35.14 -18.28 6.83
CA ASN A 502 35.35 -17.31 7.90
C ASN A 502 36.77 -16.73 7.89
N ILE A 503 37.77 -17.58 7.64
CA ILE A 503 39.18 -17.17 7.53
C ILE A 503 39.36 -16.24 6.33
N ASN A 504 38.76 -16.59 5.20
CA ASN A 504 38.86 -15.80 3.97
C ASN A 504 38.19 -14.43 4.13
N TRP A 505 36.99 -14.37 4.74
CA TRP A 505 36.33 -13.12 5.11
C TRP A 505 37.23 -12.26 6.00
N ALA A 506 37.77 -12.84 7.07
CA ALA A 506 38.60 -12.10 8.01
C ALA A 506 39.90 -11.61 7.34
N TYR A 507 40.45 -12.37 6.38
CA TYR A 507 41.66 -12.00 5.66
C TYR A 507 41.41 -10.85 4.68
N GLN A 508 40.35 -10.94 3.88
CA GLN A 508 40.00 -9.90 2.91
C GLN A 508 39.63 -8.57 3.57
N ASN A 509 39.02 -8.62 4.75
CA ASN A 509 38.69 -7.44 5.54
C ASN A 509 39.84 -6.95 6.43
N GLY A 510 41.06 -7.51 6.27
CA GLY A 510 42.25 -7.07 6.99
C GLY A 510 42.29 -7.41 8.48
N ILE A 511 41.36 -8.23 8.97
CA ILE A 511 41.22 -8.64 10.38
C ILE A 511 42.31 -9.65 10.75
N VAL A 512 42.63 -10.58 9.84
CA VAL A 512 43.69 -11.59 10.05
C VAL A 512 44.81 -11.52 9.03
N LYS A 513 45.97 -12.08 9.40
CA LYS A 513 47.08 -12.38 8.50
C LYS A 513 47.48 -13.85 8.64
N GLY A 514 47.98 -14.44 7.55
CA GLY A 514 48.59 -15.76 7.56
C GLY A 514 49.95 -15.77 8.26
N GLN A 515 50.43 -16.95 8.63
CA GLN A 515 51.81 -17.16 9.07
C GLN A 515 52.80 -17.04 7.89
N SER A 516 52.32 -17.28 6.68
CA SER A 516 52.98 -17.01 5.41
C SER A 516 51.93 -16.60 4.38
N GLU A 517 52.35 -16.33 3.13
CA GLU A 517 51.42 -16.06 2.01
C GLU A 517 50.49 -17.24 1.68
N THR A 518 50.86 -18.46 2.08
CA THR A 518 50.15 -19.70 1.72
C THR A 518 49.72 -20.54 2.92
N THR A 519 49.95 -20.08 4.15
CA THR A 519 49.65 -20.83 5.38
C THR A 519 48.97 -19.95 6.42
N PHE A 520 47.79 -20.36 6.90
CA PHE A 520 47.07 -19.68 7.99
C PHE A 520 47.22 -20.35 9.36
N ALA A 521 47.39 -21.67 9.37
CA ALA A 521 47.37 -22.57 10.51
C ALA A 521 46.02 -22.59 11.28
N PRO A 522 44.90 -23.00 10.66
CA PRO A 522 43.57 -22.91 11.26
C PRO A 522 43.40 -23.73 12.55
N ASN A 523 44.15 -24.83 12.69
CA ASN A 523 44.10 -25.71 13.86
C ASN A 523 45.12 -25.36 14.95
N ALA A 524 46.04 -24.41 14.70
CA ALA A 524 46.97 -23.96 15.72
C ALA A 524 46.22 -23.19 16.81
N LYS A 525 46.63 -23.37 18.07
CA LYS A 525 46.11 -22.59 19.19
C LYS A 525 46.55 -21.15 19.05
N ILE A 526 45.63 -20.22 19.27
CA ILE A 526 45.91 -18.80 19.15
C ILE A 526 46.55 -18.29 20.44
N THR A 527 47.63 -17.53 20.31
CA THR A 527 48.26 -16.86 21.45
C THR A 527 47.45 -15.63 21.88
N ARG A 528 47.57 -15.22 23.14
CA ARG A 528 46.84 -14.06 23.66
C ARG A 528 47.18 -12.76 22.93
N GLN A 529 48.43 -12.58 22.52
CA GLN A 529 48.84 -11.40 21.74
C GLN A 529 48.27 -11.42 20.31
N GLU A 530 48.17 -12.58 19.67
CA GLU A 530 47.52 -12.71 18.36
C GLU A 530 46.00 -12.41 18.46
N MET A 531 45.35 -12.91 19.51
CA MET A 531 43.93 -12.64 19.78
C MET A 531 43.66 -11.14 19.95
N ALA A 532 44.49 -10.45 20.75
CA ALA A 532 44.36 -9.01 20.96
C ALA A 532 44.47 -8.22 19.64
N VAL A 533 45.44 -8.57 18.79
CA VAL A 533 45.62 -7.92 17.48
C VAL A 533 44.44 -8.18 16.54
N MET A 534 43.90 -9.41 16.52
CA MET A 534 42.73 -9.73 15.71
C MET A 534 41.49 -8.94 16.15
N ILE A 535 41.25 -8.81 17.46
CA ILE A 535 40.10 -8.05 17.98
C ILE A 535 40.23 -6.57 17.66
N LYS A 536 41.42 -5.99 17.84
CA LYS A 536 41.63 -4.58 17.50
C LYS A 536 41.34 -4.31 16.03
N ARG A 537 41.82 -5.18 15.12
CA ARG A 537 41.55 -5.02 13.68
C ARG A 537 40.08 -5.22 13.34
N TYR A 538 39.40 -6.12 14.04
CA TYR A 538 37.95 -6.26 13.93
C TYR A 538 37.23 -4.99 14.39
N ALA A 539 37.65 -4.37 15.50
CA ALA A 539 37.11 -3.10 15.96
C ALA A 539 37.29 -2.00 14.90
N ASP A 540 38.49 -1.88 14.32
CA ASP A 540 38.75 -0.94 13.21
C ASP A 540 37.82 -1.21 12.01
N TYR A 541 37.66 -2.48 11.64
CA TYR A 541 36.80 -2.89 10.52
C TYR A 541 35.32 -2.50 10.74
N LYS A 542 34.81 -2.68 11.96
CA LYS A 542 33.42 -2.32 12.32
C LYS A 542 33.26 -0.84 12.70
N GLY A 543 34.34 -0.07 12.73
CA GLY A 543 34.31 1.33 13.17
C GLY A 543 34.01 1.51 14.66
N ILE A 544 34.39 0.53 15.50
CA ILE A 544 34.20 0.58 16.95
C ILE A 544 35.37 1.34 17.59
N ASP A 545 35.06 2.50 18.18
CA ASP A 545 36.04 3.31 18.90
C ASP A 545 36.34 2.71 20.28
N LEU A 546 37.57 2.25 20.49
CA LEU A 546 38.01 1.71 21.78
C LEU A 546 38.24 2.85 22.80
N PRO A 547 37.47 2.91 23.89
CA PRO A 547 37.59 3.99 24.86
C PRO A 547 38.88 3.85 25.68
N LYS A 548 39.39 4.98 26.17
CA LYS A 548 40.54 5.02 27.10
C LYS A 548 40.09 5.17 28.56
N SER A 549 39.09 4.38 28.96
CA SER A 549 38.43 4.47 30.27
C SER A 549 39.33 4.07 31.42
N ASN A 550 40.25 3.12 31.20
CA ASN A 550 41.20 2.67 32.21
C ASN A 550 42.57 3.36 32.03
N GLN A 551 43.20 3.71 33.15
CA GLN A 551 44.60 4.15 33.15
C GLN A 551 45.49 3.00 32.65
N ALA A 552 46.38 3.31 31.70
CA ALA A 552 47.32 2.30 31.19
C ALA A 552 48.22 1.78 32.31
N VAL A 553 48.34 0.47 32.42
CA VAL A 553 49.20 -0.22 33.38
C VAL A 553 50.20 -1.07 32.61
N THR A 554 51.48 -1.00 32.98
CA THR A 554 52.49 -1.89 32.40
C THR A 554 52.38 -3.27 33.02
N PHE A 555 52.17 -4.30 32.20
CA PHE A 555 52.20 -5.69 32.66
C PHE A 555 53.62 -6.09 33.08
N VAL A 556 53.72 -7.01 34.04
CA VAL A 556 55.03 -7.49 34.55
C VAL A 556 55.87 -8.15 33.45
N ASP A 557 55.22 -8.76 32.47
CA ASP A 557 55.81 -9.42 31.31
C ASP A 557 55.69 -8.61 30.01
N ASP A 558 55.54 -7.28 30.11
CA ASP A 558 55.47 -6.36 28.96
C ASP A 558 56.67 -6.49 27.99
N GLY A 559 57.84 -6.88 28.51
CA GLY A 559 59.03 -7.16 27.70
C GLY A 559 58.93 -8.41 26.82
N LYS A 560 57.97 -9.31 27.08
CA LYS A 560 57.69 -10.50 26.25
C LYS A 560 56.63 -10.23 25.18
N ILE A 561 55.94 -9.10 25.22
CA ILE A 561 54.94 -8.73 24.22
C ILE A 561 55.68 -8.35 22.94
N ALA A 562 55.35 -9.02 21.84
CA ALA A 562 55.99 -8.71 20.57
C ALA A 562 55.70 -7.27 20.14
N ALA A 563 56.69 -6.60 19.54
CA ALA A 563 56.59 -5.19 19.17
C ALA A 563 55.35 -4.88 18.30
N TRP A 564 54.93 -5.84 17.46
CA TRP A 564 53.78 -5.72 16.57
C TRP A 564 52.41 -5.88 17.26
N ALA A 565 52.37 -6.31 18.52
CA ALA A 565 51.14 -6.48 19.29
C ALA A 565 50.96 -5.42 20.39
N LYS A 566 52.02 -4.65 20.67
CA LYS A 566 52.13 -3.86 21.89
C LYS A 566 51.08 -2.75 21.95
N ALA A 567 50.87 -2.05 20.83
CA ALA A 567 49.90 -0.97 20.73
C ALA A 567 48.46 -1.50 20.90
N GLU A 568 48.16 -2.64 20.28
CA GLU A 568 46.86 -3.30 20.33
C GLU A 568 46.56 -3.80 21.75
N VAL A 569 47.53 -4.44 22.42
CA VAL A 569 47.37 -4.87 23.81
C VAL A 569 47.10 -3.69 24.74
N THR A 570 47.82 -2.57 24.58
CA THR A 570 47.56 -1.35 25.36
C THR A 570 46.16 -0.81 25.09
N ALA A 571 45.73 -0.70 23.84
CA ALA A 571 44.39 -0.20 23.51
C ALA A 571 43.28 -1.06 24.13
N MET A 572 43.40 -2.38 24.02
CA MET A 572 42.45 -3.35 24.58
C MET A 572 42.42 -3.34 26.11
N GLN A 573 43.55 -3.07 26.76
CA GLN A 573 43.62 -2.88 28.21
C GLN A 573 42.89 -1.60 28.64
N GLN A 574 43.16 -0.49 27.95
CA GLN A 574 42.54 0.80 28.26
C GLN A 574 41.03 0.80 28.05
N ALA A 575 40.54 0.00 27.09
CA ALA A 575 39.11 -0.24 26.85
C ALA A 575 38.45 -1.18 27.87
N GLY A 576 39.21 -1.78 28.79
CA GLY A 576 38.68 -2.73 29.77
C GLY A 576 38.39 -4.12 29.23
N ILE A 577 38.75 -4.39 27.98
CA ILE A 577 38.57 -5.69 27.34
C ILE A 577 39.61 -6.69 27.89
N ILE A 578 40.85 -6.25 28.15
CA ILE A 578 41.93 -7.06 28.72
C ILE A 578 42.31 -6.57 30.12
N ASN A 579 42.14 -7.42 31.13
CA ASN A 579 42.53 -7.11 32.52
C ASN A 579 43.79 -7.86 33.00
N GLY A 580 44.40 -8.69 32.13
CA GLY A 580 45.52 -9.56 32.50
C GLY A 580 45.12 -10.79 33.35
N ARG A 581 46.10 -11.62 33.65
CA ARG A 581 46.06 -12.80 34.53
C ARG A 581 46.54 -12.44 35.94
N PRO A 582 46.26 -13.28 36.96
CA PRO A 582 46.75 -13.06 38.31
C PRO A 582 48.27 -12.76 38.35
N GLY A 583 48.67 -11.78 39.15
CA GLY A 583 50.05 -11.30 39.21
C GLY A 583 50.40 -10.20 38.20
N ASN A 584 49.40 -9.53 37.61
CA ASN A 584 49.58 -8.47 36.60
C ASN A 584 50.37 -8.96 35.36
N LEU A 585 50.02 -10.15 34.87
CA LEU A 585 50.64 -10.78 33.70
C LEU A 585 49.72 -10.66 32.49
N PHE A 586 50.27 -10.29 31.33
CA PHE A 586 49.55 -10.41 30.08
C PHE A 586 49.59 -11.83 29.52
N ASP A 587 50.73 -12.52 29.68
CA ASP A 587 51.05 -13.83 29.11
C ASP A 587 50.93 -13.88 27.57
N PRO A 588 51.77 -13.12 26.83
CA PRO A 588 51.59 -12.90 25.39
C PRO A 588 51.68 -14.17 24.55
N GLU A 589 52.58 -15.09 24.90
CA GLU A 589 52.82 -16.35 24.18
C GLU A 589 51.92 -17.49 24.67
N GLY A 590 51.24 -17.31 25.81
CA GLY A 590 50.25 -18.25 26.32
C GLY A 590 49.04 -18.35 25.39
N ASN A 591 48.47 -19.56 25.30
CA ASN A 591 47.24 -19.79 24.54
C ASN A 591 46.03 -19.19 25.28
N ALA A 592 45.10 -18.64 24.50
CA ALA A 592 43.86 -18.08 25.02
C ALA A 592 42.78 -19.17 25.18
N SER A 593 42.06 -19.12 26.30
CA SER A 593 40.92 -20.03 26.55
C SER A 593 39.64 -19.54 25.87
N ARG A 594 38.65 -20.43 25.73
CA ARG A 594 37.32 -20.07 25.22
C ARG A 594 36.60 -19.09 26.13
N ALA A 595 36.75 -19.17 27.46
CA ALA A 595 36.21 -18.20 28.40
C ALA A 595 36.84 -16.80 28.24
N GLU A 596 38.16 -16.75 28.02
CA GLU A 596 38.86 -15.49 27.73
C GLU A 596 38.37 -14.88 26.40
N ALA A 597 38.24 -15.69 25.35
CA ALA A 597 37.68 -15.25 24.07
C ALA A 597 36.24 -14.74 24.21
N ALA A 598 35.39 -15.44 24.96
CA ALA A 598 34.00 -15.06 25.19
C ALA A 598 33.91 -13.69 25.87
N LYS A 599 34.65 -13.49 26.96
CA LYS A 599 34.72 -12.19 27.63
C LYS A 599 35.18 -11.09 26.68
N MET A 600 36.28 -11.31 25.97
CA MET A 600 36.89 -10.26 25.16
C MET A 600 36.00 -9.82 24.00
N ILE A 601 35.24 -10.74 23.40
CA ILE A 601 34.29 -10.42 22.34
C ILE A 601 33.00 -9.81 22.89
N SER A 602 32.42 -10.35 23.95
CA SER A 602 31.19 -9.81 24.56
C SER A 602 31.41 -8.35 24.99
N VAL A 603 32.50 -8.06 25.72
CA VAL A 603 32.81 -6.68 26.14
C VAL A 603 33.08 -5.76 24.97
N LEU A 604 33.66 -6.24 23.86
CA LEU A 604 33.84 -5.43 22.66
C LEU A 604 32.50 -5.06 22.01
N LEU A 605 31.55 -5.98 21.96
CA LEU A 605 30.25 -5.77 21.32
C LEU A 605 29.30 -4.90 22.15
N ASP A 606 29.59 -4.72 23.43
CA ASP A 606 28.90 -3.80 24.34
C ASP A 606 29.40 -2.34 24.26
N LEU A 607 30.49 -2.08 23.51
CA LEU A 607 31.01 -0.74 23.24
C LEU A 607 30.31 -0.12 22.03
#